data_AF-A0AAD6D230-F1
#
_entry.id   AF-A0AAD6D230-F1
#
_cell.length_a   1.000
_cell.length_b   1.000
_cell.length_c   1.000
_cell.angle_alpha   90.00
_cell.angle_beta   90.00
_cell.angle_gamma   90.00
#
_symmetry.space_group_name_H-M   'P 1'
#
loop_
_entity.id
_entity.type
_entity.pdbx_description
1 polymer ?
#
loop_
_entity_poly.entity_id
_entity_poly.type
_entity_poly.pdbx_seq_one_letter_code
_entity_poly.pdbx_strand_id
1 'polypeptide(L)'
;MANVTEHPFRVKRRKLDESSQGNQDVTFTSSAQLRGALVFQQNPQLANKGIIQFKQFLLSIGQANESDKAQKLRVLKEYCDKQITPAKEEGAEAICFSDITQTWSFGESSNHDHLLTNVPSVLAIFFKTISGDLEFRDFGLALCKHLLQKEQLRLFNRGLTAFKAKEHLISPCLRLLTEIVTFDGGAVARQLYLRRHITFKRLEMFLTPSKAQLETADEEPSPSTKKSTLRRNAQQYLLANLRVQQHLEKGDIIEQHKITRAFLDYLRKDPRETVMETIKAIERDVVQDASLSRKSKSKFFNRWNMEKLVTLYGYDRESDEPNPEGISIANEIHRVLMNVCNTAGLGVLLPETGWYPVGTDPESLIEDDTSIELGLDSPIYVDKYRDSIPVRNNTLSHLIQCLRPDADSLQIELLVTIFKVAPELIADFFTKKVMFTSDPKATPSWMAESALLFSIVQLPVPTNCGWKDKQPMLPRQYRSSRRTSFPDL
;
A
#
# COMPACT_ATOMS: atom_id res chain seq x y z
N MET A 1 7.95 -14.67 64.98
CA MET A 1 8.12 -14.27 63.57
C MET A 1 9.04 -15.33 62.95
N ALA A 2 8.67 -16.18 62.00
CA ALA A 2 7.68 -16.08 60.94
C ALA A 2 7.09 -17.48 60.66
N ASN A 3 5.80 -17.49 60.28
CA ASN A 3 5.10 -18.66 59.76
C ASN A 3 5.66 -19.03 58.38
N VAL A 4 6.27 -20.21 58.26
CA VAL A 4 6.51 -20.84 56.96
C VAL A 4 5.20 -21.51 56.55
N THR A 5 4.45 -20.86 55.67
CA THR A 5 3.26 -21.42 55.05
C THR A 5 3.67 -22.02 53.71
N GLU A 6 3.55 -23.33 53.61
CA GLU A 6 3.74 -24.09 52.37
C GLU A 6 2.70 -23.66 51.33
N HIS A 7 3.17 -23.18 50.18
CA HIS A 7 2.31 -22.91 49.03
C HIS A 7 1.95 -24.23 48.32
N PRO A 8 0.67 -24.52 48.08
CA PRO A 8 0.26 -25.73 47.38
C PRO A 8 0.64 -25.64 45.89
N PHE A 9 1.20 -26.74 45.40
CA PHE A 9 1.57 -26.99 44.00
C PHE A 9 0.46 -26.55 43.03
N ARG A 10 0.82 -25.62 42.15
CA ARG A 10 -0.01 -25.17 41.03
C ARG A 10 -0.12 -26.31 40.01
N VAL A 11 -1.21 -27.06 40.08
CA VAL A 11 -1.53 -28.14 39.13
C VAL A 11 -1.55 -27.57 37.71
N LYS A 12 -0.57 -27.98 36.90
CA LYS A 12 -0.55 -27.76 35.45
C LYS A 12 -1.86 -28.26 34.87
N ARG A 13 -2.69 -27.35 34.37
CA ARG A 13 -3.90 -27.66 33.60
C ARG A 13 -3.47 -28.49 32.40
N ARG A 14 -3.78 -29.80 32.42
CA ARG A 14 -3.55 -30.71 31.29
C ARG A 14 -4.24 -30.12 30.06
N LYS A 15 -3.48 -29.92 28.98
CA LYS A 15 -4.04 -29.77 27.64
C LYS A 15 -4.91 -31.01 27.41
N LEU A 16 -6.21 -30.80 27.20
CA LEU A 16 -7.02 -31.83 26.56
C LEU A 16 -6.43 -32.01 25.16
N ASP A 17 -6.05 -33.25 24.85
CA ASP A 17 -5.75 -33.69 23.51
C ASP A 17 -6.95 -33.33 22.62
N GLU A 18 -6.78 -32.31 21.79
CA GLU A 18 -7.57 -32.20 20.57
C GLU A 18 -7.21 -33.44 19.75
N SER A 19 -8.12 -34.41 19.77
CA SER A 19 -8.09 -35.55 18.88
C SER A 19 -7.86 -35.06 17.46
N SER A 20 -6.64 -35.29 16.96
CA SER A 20 -6.27 -35.19 15.57
C SER A 20 -7.23 -36.05 14.75
N GLN A 21 -8.29 -35.42 14.24
CA GLN A 21 -9.18 -36.03 13.24
C GLN A 21 -8.33 -36.29 12.01
N GLY A 22 -8.09 -37.58 11.74
CA GLY A 22 -7.21 -38.04 10.67
C GLY A 22 -7.59 -37.44 9.32
N ASN A 23 -6.57 -37.11 8.53
CA ASN A 23 -6.66 -36.92 7.10
C ASN A 23 -7.22 -38.21 6.46
N GLN A 24 -8.55 -38.27 6.28
CA GLN A 24 -9.12 -39.15 5.28
C GLN A 24 -8.97 -38.43 3.94
N ASP A 25 -8.27 -39.04 2.98
CA ASP A 25 -8.25 -38.57 1.59
C ASP A 25 -9.67 -38.65 1.03
N VAL A 26 -10.39 -37.53 1.07
CA VAL A 26 -11.74 -37.44 0.51
C VAL A 26 -11.65 -37.20 -0.98
N THR A 27 -11.74 -38.29 -1.74
CA THR A 27 -11.79 -38.24 -3.21
C THR A 27 -13.25 -38.19 -3.67
N PHE A 28 -13.74 -37.02 -4.06
CA PHE A 28 -15.03 -36.92 -4.73
C PHE A 28 -14.89 -37.39 -6.18
N THR A 29 -15.65 -38.41 -6.56
CA THR A 29 -15.64 -38.99 -7.91
C THR A 29 -16.84 -38.56 -8.75
N SER A 30 -17.85 -37.93 -8.15
CA SER A 30 -19.06 -37.46 -8.85
C SER A 30 -19.63 -36.16 -8.29
N SER A 31 -20.34 -35.41 -9.15
CA SER A 31 -21.01 -34.15 -8.79
C SER A 31 -22.13 -34.36 -7.74
N ALA A 32 -22.73 -35.56 -7.69
CA ALA A 32 -23.75 -35.91 -6.69
C ALA A 32 -23.16 -36.04 -5.27
N GLN A 33 -21.94 -36.56 -5.12
CA GLN A 33 -21.27 -36.65 -3.82
C GLN A 33 -20.89 -35.26 -3.29
N LEU A 34 -20.42 -34.36 -4.16
CA LEU A 34 -20.16 -32.96 -3.80
C LEU A 34 -21.44 -32.27 -3.32
N ARG A 35 -22.54 -32.43 -4.07
CA ARG A 35 -23.84 -31.90 -3.65
C ARG A 35 -24.26 -32.46 -2.30
N GLY A 36 -24.22 -33.78 -2.11
CA GLY A 36 -24.60 -34.41 -0.84
C GLY A 36 -23.80 -33.91 0.36
N ALA A 37 -22.51 -33.63 0.19
CA ALA A 37 -21.65 -33.09 1.23
C ALA A 37 -21.92 -31.60 1.54
N LEU A 38 -22.39 -30.83 0.55
CA LEU A 38 -22.56 -29.38 0.63
C LEU A 38 -24.02 -28.91 0.80
N VAL A 39 -24.99 -29.82 0.79
CA VAL A 39 -26.39 -29.51 1.09
C VAL A 39 -26.49 -28.81 2.44
N PHE A 40 -27.33 -27.78 2.51
CA PHE A 40 -27.56 -27.03 3.74
C PHE A 40 -28.06 -27.94 4.86
N GLN A 41 -27.42 -27.84 6.03
CA GLN A 41 -27.76 -28.61 7.21
C GLN A 41 -27.82 -27.69 8.43
N GLN A 42 -28.86 -27.85 9.25
CA GLN A 42 -29.01 -27.10 10.51
C GLN A 42 -28.06 -27.59 11.61
N ASN A 43 -27.37 -28.72 11.41
CA ASN A 43 -26.32 -29.17 12.31
C ASN A 43 -24.97 -28.51 11.93
N PRO A 44 -24.42 -27.62 12.77
CA PRO A 44 -23.20 -26.87 12.45
C PRO A 44 -21.98 -27.77 12.28
N GLN A 45 -21.91 -28.91 12.99
CA GLN A 45 -20.75 -29.82 12.93
C GLN A 45 -20.71 -30.55 11.59
N LEU A 46 -21.86 -31.04 11.11
CA LEU A 46 -21.95 -31.72 9.83
C LEU A 46 -21.78 -30.75 8.66
N ALA A 47 -22.40 -29.57 8.73
CA ALA A 47 -22.20 -28.50 7.75
C ALA A 47 -20.71 -28.11 7.66
N ASN A 48 -20.04 -27.92 8.80
CA ASN A 48 -18.62 -27.60 8.83
C ASN A 48 -17.75 -28.73 8.26
N LYS A 49 -18.09 -30.00 8.54
CA LYS A 49 -17.42 -31.15 7.94
C LYS A 49 -17.54 -31.14 6.42
N GLY A 50 -18.73 -30.90 5.87
CA GLY A 50 -18.96 -30.79 4.43
C GLY A 50 -18.11 -29.70 3.77
N ILE A 51 -18.05 -28.51 4.38
CA ILE A 51 -17.21 -27.39 3.92
C ILE A 51 -15.72 -27.76 3.96
N ILE A 52 -15.24 -28.43 5.01
CA ILE A 52 -13.84 -28.87 5.12
C ILE A 52 -13.51 -29.91 4.05
N GLN A 53 -14.40 -30.86 3.78
CA GLN A 53 -14.21 -31.85 2.71
C GLN A 53 -14.12 -31.18 1.34
N PHE A 54 -14.99 -30.20 1.07
CA PHE A 54 -14.92 -29.43 -0.18
C PHE A 54 -13.62 -28.62 -0.28
N LYS A 55 -13.14 -28.05 0.83
CA LYS A 55 -11.82 -27.40 0.89
C LYS A 55 -10.70 -28.35 0.46
N GLN A 56 -10.67 -29.55 1.03
CA GLN A 56 -9.67 -30.58 0.73
C GLN A 56 -9.72 -31.00 -0.73
N PHE A 57 -10.93 -31.18 -1.28
CA PHE A 57 -11.13 -31.46 -2.69
C PHE A 57 -10.50 -30.38 -3.59
N LEU A 58 -10.81 -29.10 -3.36
CA LEU A 58 -10.28 -28.00 -4.16
C LEU A 58 -8.75 -27.90 -4.06
N LEU A 59 -8.18 -28.11 -2.88
CA LEU A 59 -6.72 -28.16 -2.70
C LEU A 59 -6.09 -29.34 -3.47
N SER A 60 -6.78 -30.49 -3.48
CA SER A 60 -6.32 -31.67 -4.23
C SER A 60 -6.33 -31.49 -5.75
N ILE A 61 -7.06 -30.50 -6.29
CA ILE A 61 -7.02 -30.12 -7.71
C ILE A 61 -5.71 -29.40 -8.03
N GLY A 62 -5.25 -28.53 -7.13
CA GLY A 62 -4.00 -27.79 -7.31
C GLY A 62 -2.74 -28.66 -7.24
N GLN A 63 -2.83 -29.81 -6.56
CA GLN A 63 -1.71 -30.75 -6.36
C GLN A 63 -1.74 -31.94 -7.33
N ALA A 64 -2.81 -32.09 -8.13
CA ALA A 64 -2.99 -33.23 -9.01
C ALA A 64 -2.19 -33.11 -10.31
N ASN A 65 -1.82 -34.28 -10.87
CA ASN A 65 -1.28 -34.39 -12.23
C ASN A 65 -2.31 -33.90 -13.27
N GLU A 66 -1.87 -33.54 -14.47
CA GLU A 66 -2.74 -32.92 -15.49
C GLU A 66 -4.00 -33.73 -15.81
N SER A 67 -3.88 -35.06 -15.97
CA SER A 67 -5.03 -35.95 -16.24
C SER A 67 -6.05 -35.96 -15.07
N ASP A 68 -5.56 -36.14 -13.85
CA ASP A 68 -6.40 -36.18 -12.65
C ASP A 68 -7.03 -34.82 -12.37
N LYS A 69 -6.29 -33.74 -12.63
CA LYS A 69 -6.75 -32.36 -12.53
C LYS A 69 -7.92 -32.12 -13.48
N ALA A 70 -7.80 -32.52 -14.75
CA ALA A 70 -8.88 -32.39 -15.72
C ALA A 70 -10.14 -33.16 -15.30
N GLN A 71 -9.99 -34.39 -14.77
CA GLN A 71 -11.13 -35.16 -14.28
C GLN A 71 -11.81 -34.47 -13.08
N LYS A 72 -11.05 -34.00 -12.09
CA LYS A 72 -11.62 -33.31 -10.92
C LYS A 72 -12.27 -31.97 -11.31
N LEU A 73 -11.70 -31.24 -12.28
CA LEU A 73 -12.31 -30.02 -12.82
C LEU A 73 -13.64 -30.31 -13.52
N ARG A 74 -13.75 -31.40 -14.29
CA ARG A 74 -15.04 -31.82 -14.87
C ARG A 74 -16.11 -32.08 -13.81
N VAL A 75 -15.75 -32.79 -12.73
CA VAL A 75 -16.66 -33.04 -11.59
C VAL A 75 -17.08 -31.73 -10.93
N LEU A 76 -16.16 -30.77 -10.78
CA LEU A 76 -16.45 -29.45 -10.23
C LEU A 76 -17.38 -28.64 -11.16
N LYS A 77 -17.17 -28.71 -12.48
CA LYS A 77 -17.98 -28.02 -13.48
C LYS A 77 -19.41 -28.52 -13.49
N GLU A 78 -19.60 -29.84 -13.55
CA GLU A 78 -20.94 -30.44 -13.46
C GLU A 78 -21.69 -30.04 -12.18
N TYR A 79 -20.96 -29.84 -11.08
CA TYR A 79 -21.54 -29.31 -9.85
C TYR A 79 -21.91 -27.83 -10.02
N CYS A 80 -21.02 -26.98 -10.53
CA CYS A 80 -21.28 -25.55 -10.73
C CYS A 80 -22.47 -25.29 -11.66
N ASP A 81 -22.59 -26.04 -12.76
CA ASP A 81 -23.70 -25.92 -13.73
C ASP A 81 -25.07 -26.18 -13.08
N LYS A 82 -25.11 -27.03 -12.05
CA LYS A 82 -26.33 -27.33 -11.27
C LYS A 82 -26.56 -26.38 -10.10
N GLN A 83 -25.61 -25.49 -9.82
CA GLN A 83 -25.62 -24.57 -8.67
C GLN A 83 -25.84 -23.11 -9.07
N ILE A 84 -26.13 -22.86 -10.34
CA ILE A 84 -26.52 -21.56 -10.85
C ILE A 84 -28.02 -21.54 -11.13
N THR A 85 -28.73 -20.60 -10.51
CA THR A 85 -30.12 -20.28 -10.88
C THR A 85 -30.09 -18.94 -11.61
N PRO A 86 -30.48 -18.91 -12.91
CA PRO A 86 -30.49 -17.67 -13.68
C PRO A 86 -31.50 -16.68 -13.09
N ALA A 87 -31.20 -15.40 -13.28
CA ALA A 87 -32.08 -14.31 -12.90
C ALA A 87 -33.45 -14.47 -13.57
N LYS A 88 -34.53 -14.36 -12.79
CA LYS A 88 -35.91 -14.49 -13.30
C LYS A 88 -36.47 -13.19 -13.87
N GLU A 89 -35.86 -12.05 -13.54
CA GLU A 89 -36.33 -10.71 -13.87
C GLU A 89 -35.19 -9.86 -14.46
N GLU A 90 -35.53 -8.91 -15.35
CA GLU A 90 -34.58 -7.92 -15.86
C GLU A 90 -33.99 -7.09 -14.71
N GLY A 91 -32.68 -7.22 -14.50
CA GLY A 91 -31.94 -6.52 -13.44
C GLY A 91 -31.72 -7.33 -12.17
N ALA A 92 -32.32 -8.51 -12.02
CA ALA A 92 -31.91 -9.46 -11.00
C ALA A 92 -30.59 -10.14 -11.40
N GLU A 93 -29.73 -10.46 -10.43
CA GLU A 93 -28.51 -11.22 -10.71
C GLU A 93 -28.72 -12.70 -10.38
N ALA A 94 -27.92 -13.56 -10.99
CA ALA A 94 -27.98 -15.00 -10.74
C ALA A 94 -27.69 -15.35 -9.27
N ILE A 95 -28.31 -16.41 -8.79
CA ILE A 95 -28.04 -16.99 -7.47
C ILE A 95 -27.10 -18.17 -7.68
N CYS A 96 -25.95 -18.13 -7.03
CA CYS A 96 -24.91 -19.17 -7.11
C CYS A 96 -24.65 -19.75 -5.72
N PHE A 97 -24.46 -21.06 -5.65
CA PHE A 97 -24.16 -21.78 -4.39
C PHE A 97 -25.13 -21.42 -3.24
N SER A 98 -26.44 -21.63 -3.44
CA SER A 98 -27.47 -21.33 -2.44
C SER A 98 -27.21 -22.02 -1.11
N ASP A 99 -26.80 -23.30 -1.13
CA ASP A 99 -26.60 -24.08 0.10
C ASP A 99 -25.37 -23.60 0.89
N ILE A 100 -24.29 -23.19 0.20
CA ILE A 100 -23.08 -22.65 0.84
C ILE A 100 -23.36 -21.26 1.43
N THR A 101 -24.10 -20.40 0.71
CA THR A 101 -24.47 -19.06 1.20
C THR A 101 -25.46 -19.13 2.36
N GLN A 102 -26.40 -20.08 2.34
CA GLN A 102 -27.26 -20.40 3.49
C GLN A 102 -26.46 -20.92 4.67
N THR A 103 -25.47 -21.80 4.44
CA THR A 103 -24.56 -22.29 5.49
C THR A 103 -23.76 -21.15 6.13
N TRP A 104 -23.30 -20.19 5.33
CA TRP A 104 -22.63 -19.00 5.84
C TRP A 104 -23.57 -18.12 6.68
N SER A 105 -24.79 -17.90 6.19
CA SER A 105 -25.83 -17.14 6.90
C SER A 105 -26.23 -17.81 8.22
N PHE A 106 -26.35 -19.14 8.23
CA PHE A 106 -26.57 -19.91 9.45
C PHE A 106 -25.41 -19.77 10.45
N GLY A 107 -24.16 -19.75 9.95
CA GLY A 107 -22.99 -19.45 10.78
C GLY A 107 -23.04 -18.06 11.44
N GLU A 108 -23.62 -17.08 10.75
CA GLU A 108 -23.83 -15.72 11.30
C GLU A 108 -24.93 -15.71 12.37
N SER A 109 -26.09 -16.29 12.10
CA SER A 109 -27.21 -16.33 13.04
C SER A 109 -26.93 -17.19 14.28
N SER A 110 -26.18 -18.28 14.12
CA SER A 110 -25.77 -19.17 15.22
C SER A 110 -24.46 -18.73 15.91
N ASN A 111 -23.83 -17.65 15.42
CA ASN A 111 -22.54 -17.15 15.89
C ASN A 111 -21.44 -18.24 15.95
N HIS A 112 -21.42 -19.12 14.94
CA HIS A 112 -20.48 -20.24 14.86
C HIS A 112 -19.21 -19.85 14.10
N ASP A 113 -18.16 -19.47 14.85
CA ASP A 113 -16.90 -18.94 14.33
C ASP A 113 -16.23 -19.84 13.25
N HIS A 114 -16.36 -21.17 13.34
CA HIS A 114 -15.80 -22.08 12.33
C HIS A 114 -16.47 -21.94 10.96
N LEU A 115 -17.79 -21.80 10.89
CA LEU A 115 -18.51 -21.62 9.63
C LEU A 115 -18.20 -20.24 9.03
N LEU A 116 -18.17 -19.21 9.89
CA LEU A 116 -17.77 -17.85 9.51
C LEU A 116 -16.32 -17.76 8.99
N THR A 117 -15.46 -18.70 9.37
CA THR A 117 -14.07 -18.81 8.90
C THR A 117 -13.96 -19.67 7.64
N ASN A 118 -14.56 -20.85 7.66
CA ASN A 118 -14.32 -21.89 6.67
C ASN A 118 -15.04 -21.62 5.35
N VAL A 119 -16.26 -21.08 5.39
CA VAL A 119 -17.00 -20.77 4.15
C VAL A 119 -16.25 -19.74 3.28
N PRO A 120 -15.88 -18.53 3.78
CA PRO A 120 -15.13 -17.59 2.96
C PRO A 120 -13.75 -18.12 2.55
N SER A 121 -13.11 -18.94 3.39
CA SER A 121 -11.83 -19.58 3.06
C SER A 121 -11.95 -20.55 1.88
N VAL A 122 -13.03 -21.33 1.83
CA VAL A 122 -13.30 -22.28 0.75
C VAL A 122 -13.69 -21.56 -0.53
N LEU A 123 -14.51 -20.51 -0.45
CA LEU A 123 -14.85 -19.70 -1.61
C LEU A 123 -13.61 -19.02 -2.22
N ALA A 124 -12.67 -18.55 -1.38
CA ALA A 124 -11.41 -17.99 -1.88
C ALA A 124 -10.57 -19.05 -2.63
N ILE A 125 -10.46 -20.25 -2.07
CA ILE A 125 -9.77 -21.37 -2.74
C ILE A 125 -10.50 -21.74 -4.04
N PHE A 126 -11.83 -21.75 -4.04
CA PHE A 126 -12.63 -22.02 -5.23
C PHE A 126 -12.30 -21.05 -6.35
N PHE A 127 -12.36 -19.73 -6.09
CA PHE A 127 -11.99 -18.71 -7.09
C PHE A 127 -10.57 -18.90 -7.61
N LYS A 128 -9.61 -19.16 -6.72
CA LYS A 128 -8.23 -19.42 -7.11
C LYS A 128 -8.09 -20.66 -8.01
N THR A 129 -8.86 -21.72 -7.73
CA THR A 129 -8.87 -22.95 -8.54
C THR A 129 -9.47 -22.70 -9.92
N ILE A 130 -10.57 -21.92 -10.01
CA ILE A 130 -11.27 -21.69 -11.28
C ILE A 130 -10.69 -20.56 -12.14
N SER A 131 -9.89 -19.65 -11.56
CA SER A 131 -9.34 -18.48 -12.27
C SER A 131 -8.48 -18.82 -13.49
N GLY A 132 -7.89 -20.03 -13.52
CA GLY A 132 -7.07 -20.49 -14.64
C GLY A 132 -7.84 -21.21 -15.76
N ASP A 133 -9.15 -21.40 -15.64
CA ASP A 133 -9.95 -22.21 -16.56
C ASP A 133 -11.13 -21.41 -17.11
N LEU A 134 -11.15 -21.24 -18.44
CA LEU A 134 -12.16 -20.45 -19.15
C LEU A 134 -13.57 -21.04 -19.03
N GLU A 135 -13.69 -22.35 -18.81
CA GLU A 135 -15.00 -23.00 -18.69
C GLU A 135 -15.79 -22.55 -17.46
N PHE A 136 -15.10 -22.03 -16.44
CA PHE A 136 -15.72 -21.53 -15.21
C PHE A 136 -15.95 -20.02 -15.22
N ARG A 137 -15.59 -19.31 -16.29
CA ARG A 137 -15.63 -17.85 -16.34
C ARG A 137 -17.03 -17.30 -16.05
N ASP A 138 -18.04 -17.80 -16.74
CA ASP A 138 -19.42 -17.29 -16.60
C ASP A 138 -19.98 -17.56 -15.20
N PHE A 139 -19.76 -18.78 -14.68
CA PHE A 139 -20.15 -19.13 -13.31
C PHE A 139 -19.41 -18.28 -12.27
N GLY A 140 -18.11 -18.10 -12.43
CA GLY A 140 -17.29 -17.28 -11.52
C GLY A 140 -17.74 -15.81 -11.50
N LEU A 141 -18.04 -15.23 -12.67
CA LEU A 141 -18.58 -13.87 -12.76
C LEU A 141 -19.96 -13.76 -12.10
N ALA A 142 -20.83 -14.74 -12.32
CA ALA A 142 -22.14 -14.80 -11.66
C ALA A 142 -22.01 -14.91 -10.14
N LEU A 143 -21.09 -15.75 -9.64
CA LEU A 143 -20.83 -15.91 -8.21
C LEU A 143 -20.24 -14.63 -7.60
N CYS A 144 -19.31 -13.97 -8.28
CA CYS A 144 -18.76 -12.68 -7.83
C CYS A 144 -19.88 -11.65 -7.63
N LYS A 145 -20.79 -11.51 -8.61
CA LYS A 145 -21.94 -10.60 -8.52
C LYS A 145 -22.86 -10.98 -7.35
N HIS A 146 -23.20 -12.27 -7.26
CA HIS A 146 -24.02 -12.81 -6.16
C HIS A 146 -23.45 -12.48 -4.77
N LEU A 147 -22.14 -12.64 -4.57
CA LEU A 147 -21.47 -12.34 -3.30
C LEU A 147 -21.41 -10.83 -2.98
N LEU A 148 -21.58 -9.96 -3.98
CA LEU A 148 -21.64 -8.51 -3.83
C LEU A 148 -23.07 -7.98 -3.63
N GLN A 149 -24.06 -8.87 -3.58
CA GLN A 149 -25.43 -8.51 -3.22
C GLN A 149 -25.54 -8.08 -1.76
N LYS A 150 -26.56 -7.28 -1.45
CA LYS A 150 -26.77 -6.69 -0.12
C LYS A 150 -26.84 -7.73 0.99
N GLU A 151 -27.45 -8.89 0.73
CA GLU A 151 -27.58 -9.97 1.72
C GLU A 151 -26.23 -10.59 2.05
N GLN A 152 -25.45 -10.94 1.03
CA GLN A 152 -24.13 -11.56 1.21
C GLN A 152 -23.09 -10.57 1.75
N LEU A 153 -23.18 -9.29 1.37
CA LEU A 153 -22.32 -8.24 1.93
C LEU A 153 -22.47 -8.07 3.45
N ARG A 154 -23.61 -8.44 4.04
CA ARG A 154 -23.77 -8.45 5.51
C ARG A 154 -22.82 -9.45 6.16
N LEU A 155 -22.58 -10.59 5.52
CA LEU A 155 -21.66 -11.63 5.99
C LEU A 155 -20.20 -11.16 5.96
N PHE A 156 -19.80 -10.47 4.89
CA PHE A 156 -18.50 -9.79 4.84
C PHE A 156 -18.39 -8.71 5.93
N ASN A 157 -19.41 -7.89 6.11
CA ASN A 157 -19.43 -6.87 7.16
C ASN A 157 -19.28 -7.50 8.55
N ARG A 158 -19.92 -8.65 8.82
CA ARG A 158 -19.74 -9.40 10.08
C ARG A 158 -18.27 -9.82 10.29
N GLY A 159 -17.62 -10.37 9.26
CA GLY A 159 -16.22 -10.77 9.32
C GLY A 159 -15.26 -9.58 9.50
N LEU A 160 -15.43 -8.52 8.71
CA LEU A 160 -14.57 -7.32 8.75
C LEU A 160 -14.82 -6.43 9.98
N THR A 161 -15.97 -6.54 10.64
CA THR A 161 -16.24 -5.82 11.90
C THR A 161 -15.87 -6.62 13.16
N ALA A 162 -15.37 -7.85 13.01
CA ALA A 162 -14.88 -8.63 14.13
C ALA A 162 -13.74 -7.92 14.89
N PHE A 163 -13.58 -8.25 16.17
CA PHE A 163 -12.44 -7.78 16.95
C PHE A 163 -11.13 -8.17 16.27
N LYS A 164 -10.16 -7.26 16.24
CA LYS A 164 -8.88 -7.48 15.55
C LYS A 164 -8.14 -8.74 16.02
N ALA A 165 -8.28 -9.09 17.31
CA ALA A 165 -7.73 -10.33 17.87
C ALA A 165 -8.31 -11.61 17.24
N LYS A 166 -9.50 -11.55 16.63
CA LYS A 166 -10.09 -12.65 15.85
C LYS A 166 -9.63 -12.60 14.39
N GLU A 167 -8.32 -12.60 14.17
CA GLU A 167 -7.73 -12.54 12.81
C GLU A 167 -8.22 -13.68 11.89
N HIS A 168 -8.58 -14.82 12.48
CA HIS A 168 -9.12 -16.00 11.77
C HIS A 168 -10.48 -15.74 11.11
N LEU A 169 -11.28 -14.79 11.59
CA LEU A 169 -12.54 -14.39 10.94
C LEU A 169 -12.30 -13.37 9.81
N ILE A 170 -11.33 -12.47 10.01
CA ILE A 170 -11.06 -11.35 9.10
C ILE A 170 -10.27 -11.83 7.87
N SER A 171 -9.23 -12.63 8.09
CA SER A 171 -8.28 -13.05 7.04
C SER A 171 -8.92 -13.81 5.88
N PRO A 172 -9.85 -14.77 6.09
CA PRO A 172 -10.57 -15.42 4.99
C PRO A 172 -11.43 -14.45 4.18
N CYS A 173 -12.05 -13.45 4.82
CA CYS A 173 -12.85 -12.45 4.13
C CYS A 173 -11.98 -11.58 3.22
N LEU A 174 -10.80 -11.14 3.70
CA LEU A 174 -9.84 -10.39 2.87
C LEU A 174 -9.34 -11.22 1.69
N ARG A 175 -8.96 -12.49 1.92
CA ARG A 175 -8.54 -13.39 0.83
C ARG A 175 -9.65 -13.58 -0.20
N LEU A 176 -10.89 -13.78 0.24
CA LEU A 176 -12.03 -13.89 -0.67
C LEU A 176 -12.24 -12.61 -1.48
N LEU A 177 -12.18 -11.43 -0.84
CA LEU A 177 -12.28 -10.15 -1.55
C LEU A 177 -11.12 -9.92 -2.53
N THR A 178 -9.91 -10.38 -2.21
CA THR A 178 -8.76 -10.36 -3.12
C THR A 178 -9.03 -11.21 -4.36
N GLU A 179 -9.52 -12.44 -4.19
CA GLU A 179 -9.83 -13.30 -5.34
C GLU A 179 -10.96 -12.71 -6.19
N ILE A 180 -12.03 -12.20 -5.55
CA ILE A 180 -13.16 -11.54 -6.25
C ILE A 180 -12.68 -10.34 -7.05
N VAL A 181 -11.85 -9.46 -6.48
CA VAL A 181 -11.41 -8.25 -7.20
C VAL A 181 -10.48 -8.57 -8.37
N THR A 182 -9.73 -9.67 -8.31
CA THR A 182 -8.79 -10.07 -9.38
C THR A 182 -9.39 -11.01 -10.42
N PHE A 183 -10.58 -11.55 -10.18
CA PHE A 183 -11.19 -12.54 -11.06
C PHE A 183 -11.47 -11.97 -12.46
N ASP A 184 -11.16 -12.75 -13.50
CA ASP A 184 -11.28 -12.37 -14.92
C ASP A 184 -10.61 -11.01 -15.24
N GLY A 185 -9.43 -10.77 -14.68
CA GLY A 185 -8.69 -9.51 -14.87
C GLY A 185 -9.33 -8.30 -14.18
N GLY A 186 -10.24 -8.51 -13.23
CA GLY A 186 -10.94 -7.45 -12.52
C GLY A 186 -12.26 -7.01 -13.15
N ALA A 187 -12.95 -7.91 -13.87
CA ALA A 187 -14.24 -7.64 -14.48
C ALA A 187 -15.30 -7.08 -13.51
N VAL A 188 -15.24 -7.46 -12.23
CA VAL A 188 -16.15 -6.99 -11.17
C VAL A 188 -15.52 -5.95 -10.23
N ALA A 189 -14.29 -5.51 -10.50
CA ALA A 189 -13.53 -4.65 -9.59
C ALA A 189 -14.26 -3.34 -9.26
N ARG A 190 -14.85 -2.70 -10.27
CA ARG A 190 -15.66 -1.49 -10.11
C ARG A 190 -16.89 -1.73 -9.23
N GLN A 191 -17.60 -2.85 -9.44
CA GLN A 191 -18.80 -3.18 -8.66
C GLN A 191 -18.46 -3.40 -7.19
N LEU A 192 -17.35 -4.07 -6.92
CA LEU A 192 -16.81 -4.26 -5.58
C LEU A 192 -16.44 -2.91 -4.93
N TYR A 193 -15.83 -2.00 -5.69
CA TYR A 193 -15.48 -0.66 -5.20
C TYR A 193 -16.70 0.22 -4.87
N LEU A 194 -17.79 0.11 -5.64
CA LEU A 194 -19.05 0.79 -5.31
C LEU A 194 -19.60 0.38 -3.92
N ARG A 195 -19.12 -0.74 -3.37
CA ARG A 195 -19.45 -1.25 -2.02
C ARG A 195 -18.34 -1.01 -0.99
N ARG A 196 -17.40 -0.09 -1.25
CA ARG A 196 -16.26 0.27 -0.37
C ARG A 196 -16.61 0.57 1.09
N HIS A 197 -17.81 1.08 1.35
CA HIS A 197 -18.32 1.32 2.71
C HIS A 197 -18.34 0.05 3.58
N ILE A 198 -18.36 -1.14 2.96
CA ILE A 198 -18.17 -2.44 3.60
C ILE A 198 -16.80 -3.02 3.22
N THR A 199 -16.46 -3.08 1.94
CA THR A 199 -15.29 -3.84 1.45
C THR A 199 -13.93 -3.22 1.81
N PHE A 200 -13.89 -1.92 2.15
CA PHE A 200 -12.71 -1.21 2.67
C PHE A 200 -12.86 -0.83 4.14
N LYS A 201 -13.95 -1.25 4.79
CA LYS A 201 -14.26 -0.88 6.17
C LYS A 201 -13.17 -1.41 7.10
N ARG A 202 -12.52 -0.49 7.83
CA ARG A 202 -11.43 -0.78 8.79
C ARG A 202 -10.16 -1.34 8.15
N LEU A 203 -9.98 -1.24 6.83
CA LEU A 203 -8.79 -1.75 6.16
C LEU A 203 -7.50 -1.16 6.74
N GLU A 204 -7.53 0.13 7.13
CA GLU A 204 -6.43 0.80 7.81
C GLU A 204 -6.01 0.10 9.12
N MET A 205 -6.96 -0.44 9.89
CA MET A 205 -6.66 -1.16 11.14
C MET A 205 -6.01 -2.52 10.91
N PHE A 206 -6.30 -3.18 9.79
CA PHE A 206 -5.71 -4.46 9.42
C PHE A 206 -4.33 -4.30 8.83
N LEU A 207 -4.08 -3.16 8.18
CA LEU A 207 -2.75 -2.77 7.74
C LEU A 207 -1.87 -2.45 8.95
N THR A 208 -2.34 -1.73 9.96
CA THR A 208 -1.52 -1.49 11.15
C THR A 208 -1.27 -2.81 11.93
N PRO A 209 -0.03 -3.20 12.31
CA PRO A 209 0.21 -4.31 13.22
C PRO A 209 -0.33 -4.01 14.64
N SER A 210 -0.53 -5.04 15.47
CA SER A 210 -0.88 -4.86 16.89
C SER A 210 0.34 -4.52 17.74
N LYS A 211 0.14 -3.92 18.92
CA LYS A 211 1.25 -3.57 19.85
C LYS A 211 2.10 -4.80 20.21
N ALA A 212 1.45 -5.91 20.53
CA ALA A 212 2.13 -7.18 20.82
C ALA A 212 3.00 -7.65 19.65
N GLN A 213 2.54 -7.49 18.40
CA GLN A 213 3.34 -7.84 17.21
C GLN A 213 4.55 -6.92 17.00
N LEU A 214 4.46 -5.66 17.43
CA LEU A 214 5.57 -4.72 17.35
C LEU A 214 6.64 -4.99 18.41
N GLU A 215 6.22 -5.31 19.63
CA GLU A 215 7.12 -5.66 20.74
C GLU A 215 7.88 -6.96 20.44
N THR A 216 7.20 -7.99 19.90
CA THR A 216 7.86 -9.26 19.51
C THR A 216 8.74 -9.16 18.27
N ALA A 217 8.65 -8.07 17.49
CA ALA A 217 9.49 -7.87 16.31
C ALA A 217 10.86 -7.28 16.65
N ASP A 218 11.00 -6.69 17.85
CA ASP A 218 12.24 -6.08 18.33
C ASP A 218 13.03 -7.03 19.27
N GLU A 219 12.47 -8.21 19.61
CA GLU A 219 13.13 -9.31 20.33
C GLU A 219 13.68 -10.37 19.35
N GLU A 220 14.72 -11.12 19.74
CA GLU A 220 15.42 -12.05 18.84
C GLU A 220 14.46 -12.97 18.04
N PRO A 221 14.71 -13.16 16.73
CA PRO A 221 13.83 -13.92 15.86
C PRO A 221 13.87 -15.40 16.24
N SER A 222 12.97 -15.82 17.12
CA SER A 222 12.65 -17.24 17.22
C SER A 222 12.11 -17.70 15.85
N PRO A 223 12.38 -18.93 15.40
CA PRO A 223 11.80 -19.51 14.17
C PRO A 223 10.26 -19.61 14.21
N SER A 224 9.63 -19.17 15.29
CA SER A 224 8.19 -19.15 15.53
C SER A 224 7.55 -17.76 15.57
N THR A 225 8.32 -16.68 15.40
CA THR A 225 7.78 -15.29 15.36
C THR A 225 7.06 -15.07 14.03
N LYS A 226 5.83 -15.59 13.93
CA LYS A 226 4.98 -15.48 12.74
C LYS A 226 4.62 -14.02 12.50
N LYS A 227 5.24 -13.42 11.48
CA LYS A 227 4.82 -12.14 10.90
C LYS A 227 3.31 -12.12 10.68
N SER A 228 2.69 -10.95 10.86
CA SER A 228 1.22 -10.83 10.86
C SER A 228 0.62 -11.28 9.53
N THR A 229 -0.06 -12.43 9.56
CA THR A 229 -0.81 -12.97 8.42
C THR A 229 -1.94 -12.01 8.01
N LEU A 230 -2.56 -11.33 8.98
CA LEU A 230 -3.63 -10.36 8.71
C LEU A 230 -3.12 -9.15 7.91
N ARG A 231 -2.00 -8.53 8.31
CA ARG A 231 -1.41 -7.40 7.59
C ARG A 231 -1.05 -7.80 6.16
N ARG A 232 -0.40 -8.95 5.97
CA ARG A 232 -0.06 -9.47 4.63
C ARG A 232 -1.31 -9.62 3.75
N ASN A 233 -2.38 -10.21 4.25
CA ASN A 233 -3.63 -10.36 3.49
C ASN A 233 -4.26 -9.00 3.15
N ALA A 234 -4.22 -8.03 4.07
CA ALA A 234 -4.72 -6.68 3.82
C ALA A 234 -3.89 -5.92 2.77
N GLN A 235 -2.56 -6.08 2.79
CA GLN A 235 -1.66 -5.54 1.78
C GLN A 235 -1.94 -6.15 0.41
N GLN A 236 -2.04 -7.48 0.32
CA GLN A 236 -2.37 -8.17 -0.92
C GLN A 236 -3.71 -7.71 -1.49
N TYR A 237 -4.71 -7.50 -0.64
CA TYR A 237 -6.01 -6.97 -1.06
C TYR A 237 -5.90 -5.54 -1.62
N LEU A 238 -5.15 -4.66 -0.96
CA LEU A 238 -4.94 -3.30 -1.44
C LEU A 238 -4.16 -3.27 -2.76
N LEU A 239 -3.07 -4.04 -2.85
CA LEU A 239 -2.26 -4.18 -4.07
C LEU A 239 -3.07 -4.75 -5.23
N ALA A 240 -3.92 -5.75 -4.98
CA ALA A 240 -4.83 -6.30 -5.97
C ALA A 240 -5.78 -5.24 -6.52
N ASN A 241 -6.34 -4.39 -5.65
CA ASN A 241 -7.18 -3.27 -6.09
C ASN A 241 -6.38 -2.25 -6.92
N LEU A 242 -5.18 -1.86 -6.50
CA LEU A 242 -4.35 -0.91 -7.27
C LEU A 242 -4.01 -1.45 -8.67
N ARG A 243 -3.83 -2.76 -8.82
CA ARG A 243 -3.53 -3.41 -10.09
C ARG A 243 -4.71 -3.38 -11.08
N VAL A 244 -5.93 -3.66 -10.62
CA VAL A 244 -7.07 -3.98 -11.51
C VAL A 244 -8.17 -2.90 -11.56
N GLN A 245 -8.19 -1.96 -10.62
CA GLN A 245 -9.20 -0.90 -10.61
C GLN A 245 -8.99 0.09 -11.76
N GLN A 246 -10.09 0.67 -12.22
CA GLN A 246 -10.09 1.73 -13.23
C GLN A 246 -9.64 3.07 -12.64
N HIS A 247 -9.32 4.03 -13.50
CA HIS A 247 -8.65 5.28 -13.11
C HIS A 247 -9.35 6.07 -11.99
N LEU A 248 -10.69 6.17 -12.00
CA LEU A 248 -11.44 6.91 -10.98
C LEU A 248 -11.36 6.22 -9.61
N GLU A 249 -11.72 4.94 -9.56
CA GLU A 249 -11.75 4.16 -8.33
C GLU A 249 -10.33 3.99 -7.76
N LYS A 250 -9.32 3.80 -8.63
CA LYS A 250 -7.92 3.75 -8.25
C LYS A 250 -7.45 5.09 -7.66
N GLY A 251 -7.80 6.20 -8.32
CA GLY A 251 -7.58 7.55 -7.81
C GLY A 251 -8.16 7.74 -6.41
N ASP A 252 -9.42 7.38 -6.20
CA ASP A 252 -10.07 7.50 -4.90
C ASP A 252 -9.43 6.61 -3.82
N ILE A 253 -8.85 5.45 -4.17
CA ILE A 253 -8.12 4.58 -3.23
C ILE A 253 -6.81 5.23 -2.79
N ILE A 254 -6.01 5.73 -3.73
CA ILE A 254 -4.70 6.32 -3.41
C ILE A 254 -4.82 7.67 -2.69
N GLU A 255 -5.96 8.34 -2.83
CA GLU A 255 -6.24 9.58 -2.11
C GLU A 255 -6.71 9.35 -0.66
N GLN A 256 -7.02 8.10 -0.27
CA GLN A 256 -7.39 7.76 1.10
C GLN A 256 -6.16 7.71 2.02
N HIS A 257 -5.79 8.89 2.53
CA HIS A 257 -4.61 9.10 3.36
C HIS A 257 -4.45 8.10 4.52
N LYS A 258 -5.54 7.73 5.21
CA LYS A 258 -5.47 6.76 6.34
C LYS A 258 -5.00 5.38 5.88
N ILE A 259 -5.48 4.92 4.72
CA ILE A 259 -5.13 3.60 4.18
C ILE A 259 -3.71 3.63 3.64
N THR A 260 -3.36 4.62 2.82
CA THR A 260 -2.02 4.74 2.25
C THR A 260 -0.94 4.90 3.32
N ARG A 261 -1.25 5.64 4.39
CA ARG A 261 -0.35 5.80 5.54
C ARG A 261 -0.16 4.47 6.26
N ALA A 262 -1.24 3.79 6.64
CA ALA A 262 -1.16 2.50 7.33
C ALA A 262 -0.46 1.42 6.48
N PHE A 263 -0.60 1.50 5.15
CA PHE A 263 0.08 0.63 4.20
C PHE A 263 1.60 0.78 4.26
N LEU A 264 2.11 2.02 4.23
CA LEU A 264 3.54 2.31 4.17
C LEU A 264 4.24 2.37 5.54
N ASP A 265 3.53 2.72 6.62
CA ASP A 265 4.12 3.02 7.95
C ASP A 265 5.01 1.90 8.51
N TYR A 266 4.65 0.65 8.24
CA TYR A 266 5.34 -0.53 8.80
C TYR A 266 6.04 -1.36 7.73
N LEU A 267 6.16 -0.83 6.50
CA LEU A 267 6.69 -1.57 5.37
C LEU A 267 8.13 -2.07 5.63
N ARG A 268 8.93 -1.31 6.37
CA ARG A 268 10.30 -1.70 6.73
C ARG A 268 10.37 -2.96 7.61
N LYS A 269 9.31 -3.30 8.35
CA LYS A 269 9.25 -4.49 9.22
C LYS A 269 8.57 -5.69 8.54
N ASP A 270 8.09 -5.53 7.31
CA ASP A 270 7.39 -6.59 6.57
C ASP A 270 8.37 -7.58 5.92
N PRO A 271 7.91 -8.79 5.54
CA PRO A 271 8.75 -9.74 4.80
C PRO A 271 9.33 -9.14 3.53
N ARG A 272 10.56 -9.55 3.18
CA ARG A 272 11.30 -9.09 2.00
C ARG A 272 10.49 -9.21 0.72
N GLU A 273 9.81 -10.34 0.54
CA GLU A 273 8.90 -10.62 -0.57
C GLU A 273 7.79 -9.57 -0.68
N THR A 274 7.17 -9.20 0.45
CA THR A 274 6.07 -8.23 0.52
C THR A 274 6.55 -6.80 0.25
N VAL A 275 7.74 -6.45 0.75
CA VAL A 275 8.37 -5.15 0.46
C VAL A 275 8.68 -5.03 -1.02
N MET A 276 9.29 -6.05 -1.61
CA MET A 276 9.61 -6.10 -3.04
C MET A 276 8.35 -6.01 -3.92
N GLU A 277 7.31 -6.78 -3.59
CA GLU A 277 6.02 -6.72 -4.28
C GLU A 277 5.40 -5.32 -4.19
N THR A 278 5.51 -4.67 -3.03
CA THR A 278 5.01 -3.31 -2.81
C THR A 278 5.76 -2.28 -3.65
N ILE A 279 7.10 -2.31 -3.68
CA ILE A 279 7.90 -1.38 -4.49
C ILE A 279 7.54 -1.53 -5.97
N LYS A 280 7.50 -2.77 -6.48
CA LYS A 280 7.12 -3.05 -7.87
C LYS A 280 5.70 -2.59 -8.20
N ALA A 281 4.76 -2.77 -7.28
CA ALA A 281 3.39 -2.31 -7.46
C ALA A 281 3.28 -0.78 -7.44
N ILE A 282 4.01 -0.06 -6.58
CA ILE A 282 4.06 1.40 -6.61
C ILE A 282 4.60 1.90 -7.95
N GLU A 283 5.69 1.29 -8.44
CA GLU A 283 6.28 1.65 -9.73
C GLU A 283 5.29 1.40 -10.89
N ARG A 284 4.72 0.20 -10.98
CA ARG A 284 3.82 -0.20 -12.07
C ARG A 284 2.45 0.50 -12.00
N ASP A 285 1.79 0.45 -10.85
CA ASP A 285 0.36 0.77 -10.72
C ASP A 285 0.10 2.23 -10.28
N VAL A 286 1.11 2.95 -9.79
CA VAL A 286 0.97 4.36 -9.37
C VAL A 286 1.86 5.29 -10.19
N VAL A 287 3.15 4.98 -10.32
CA VAL A 287 4.10 5.86 -11.02
C VAL A 287 3.87 5.81 -12.53
N GLN A 288 3.94 4.61 -13.12
CA GLN A 288 3.84 4.38 -14.56
C GLN A 288 2.40 4.42 -15.10
N ASP A 289 1.39 4.40 -14.22
CA ASP A 289 0.00 4.49 -14.63
C ASP A 289 -0.34 5.88 -15.17
N ALA A 290 -0.47 5.99 -16.50
CA ALA A 290 -0.79 7.24 -17.19
C ALA A 290 -2.25 7.69 -16.97
N SER A 291 -3.13 6.80 -16.52
CA SER A 291 -4.55 7.12 -16.26
C SER A 291 -4.75 7.93 -14.98
N LEU A 292 -3.79 7.87 -14.05
CA LEU A 292 -3.81 8.63 -12.81
C LEU A 292 -3.36 10.07 -13.03
N SER A 293 -4.17 11.01 -12.53
CA SER A 293 -3.83 12.43 -12.59
C SER A 293 -2.57 12.75 -11.78
N ARG A 294 -1.85 13.81 -12.20
CA ARG A 294 -0.71 14.36 -11.44
C ARG A 294 -1.09 14.68 -9.99
N LYS A 295 -2.32 15.18 -9.76
CA LYS A 295 -2.84 15.55 -8.44
C LYS A 295 -2.97 14.32 -7.53
N SER A 296 -3.53 13.23 -8.04
CA SER A 296 -3.71 11.99 -7.28
C SER A 296 -2.36 11.35 -6.96
N LYS A 297 -1.41 11.35 -7.90
CA LYS A 297 -0.02 10.94 -7.65
C LYS A 297 0.66 11.80 -6.58
N SER A 298 0.46 13.12 -6.62
CA SER A 298 0.99 14.06 -5.61
C SER A 298 0.43 13.80 -4.21
N LYS A 299 -0.86 13.44 -4.09
CA LYS A 299 -1.49 13.07 -2.81
C LYS A 299 -0.95 11.75 -2.26
N PHE A 300 -0.68 10.77 -3.13
CA PHE A 300 -0.04 9.52 -2.75
C PHE A 300 1.40 9.77 -2.28
N PHE A 301 2.20 10.49 -3.05
CA PHE A 301 3.57 10.87 -2.70
C PHE A 301 3.62 12.14 -1.83
N ASN A 302 2.82 12.17 -0.77
CA ASN A 302 2.90 13.23 0.23
C ASN A 302 4.19 13.11 1.07
N ARG A 303 4.48 14.15 1.86
CA ARG A 303 5.68 14.24 2.72
C ARG A 303 5.92 12.97 3.56
N TRP A 304 4.86 12.50 4.21
CA TRP A 304 4.92 11.35 5.11
C TRP A 304 5.19 10.04 4.37
N ASN A 305 4.46 9.79 3.28
CA ASN A 305 4.63 8.57 2.50
C ASN A 305 6.03 8.52 1.86
N MET A 306 6.54 9.65 1.37
CA MET A 306 7.90 9.76 0.83
C MET A 306 8.96 9.48 1.90
N GLU A 307 8.79 10.00 3.12
CA GLU A 307 9.67 9.68 4.24
C GLU A 307 9.70 8.17 4.53
N LYS A 308 8.54 7.49 4.54
CA LYS A 308 8.49 6.04 4.76
C LYS A 308 9.16 5.26 3.65
N LEU A 309 9.05 5.70 2.40
CA LEU A 309 9.77 5.09 1.28
C LEU A 309 11.29 5.24 1.44
N VAL A 310 11.78 6.39 1.89
CA VAL A 310 13.22 6.59 2.17
C VAL A 310 13.74 5.65 3.26
N THR A 311 12.93 5.27 4.25
CA THR A 311 13.40 4.34 5.29
C THR A 311 13.79 2.96 4.73
N LEU A 312 13.32 2.60 3.51
CA LEU A 312 13.65 1.32 2.86
C LEU A 312 15.10 1.23 2.37
N TYR A 313 15.83 2.35 2.22
CA TYR A 313 17.28 2.31 1.97
C TYR A 313 18.02 1.51 3.05
N GLY A 314 17.56 1.61 4.30
CA GLY A 314 18.15 0.88 5.42
C GLY A 314 17.53 -0.49 5.68
N TYR A 315 16.68 -1.04 4.79
CA TYR A 315 16.02 -2.34 5.03
C TYR A 315 17.05 -3.47 5.15
N ASP A 316 17.97 -3.56 4.20
CA ASP A 316 18.96 -4.66 4.13
C ASP A 316 19.98 -4.64 5.28
N ARG A 317 20.10 -3.51 5.99
CA ARG A 317 21.00 -3.35 7.14
C ARG A 317 20.39 -3.84 8.45
N GLU A 318 19.07 -3.88 8.53
CA GLU A 318 18.32 -4.21 9.75
C GLU A 318 17.57 -5.55 9.63
N SER A 319 17.40 -6.08 8.41
CA SER A 319 16.67 -7.32 8.17
C SER A 319 17.61 -8.51 8.09
N ASP A 320 17.39 -9.51 8.95
CA ASP A 320 18.09 -10.81 8.91
C ASP A 320 17.43 -11.81 7.92
N GLU A 321 16.55 -11.34 7.04
CA GLU A 321 15.85 -12.22 6.10
C GLU A 321 16.78 -12.77 5.01
N PRO A 322 16.60 -14.06 4.63
CA PRO A 322 17.41 -14.66 3.58
C PRO A 322 17.18 -13.94 2.25
N ASN A 323 18.26 -13.57 1.58
CA ASN A 323 18.25 -12.94 0.26
C ASN A 323 18.89 -13.88 -0.78
N PRO A 324 18.20 -14.94 -1.21
CA PRO A 324 18.76 -15.92 -2.14
C PRO A 324 19.05 -15.32 -3.53
N GLU A 325 18.29 -14.29 -3.93
CA GLU A 325 18.42 -13.66 -5.25
C GLU A 325 19.48 -12.54 -5.27
N GLY A 326 20.03 -12.15 -4.11
CA GLY A 326 21.00 -11.05 -4.01
C GLY A 326 20.45 -9.67 -4.37
N ILE A 327 19.12 -9.51 -4.51
CA ILE A 327 18.49 -8.24 -4.89
C ILE A 327 18.49 -7.32 -3.67
N SER A 328 19.04 -6.11 -3.82
CA SER A 328 19.01 -5.09 -2.78
C SER A 328 17.72 -4.27 -2.85
N ILE A 329 17.03 -4.16 -1.71
CA ILE A 329 15.83 -3.32 -1.60
C ILE A 329 16.19 -1.83 -1.75
N ALA A 330 17.37 -1.43 -1.29
CA ALA A 330 17.87 -0.06 -1.42
C ALA A 330 17.97 0.36 -2.89
N ASN A 331 18.50 -0.52 -3.76
CA ASN A 331 18.60 -0.24 -5.19
C ASN A 331 17.23 -0.12 -5.86
N GLU A 332 16.29 -1.01 -5.52
CA GLU A 332 14.94 -1.00 -6.09
C GLU A 332 14.15 0.25 -5.70
N ILE A 333 14.18 0.64 -4.42
CA ILE A 333 13.52 1.88 -4.00
C ILE A 333 14.22 3.12 -4.55
N HIS A 334 15.55 3.09 -4.68
CA HIS A 334 16.30 4.18 -5.29
C HIS A 334 15.89 4.43 -6.73
N ARG A 335 15.73 3.38 -7.54
CA ARG A 335 15.23 3.50 -8.93
C ARG A 335 13.87 4.23 -8.97
N VAL A 336 12.94 3.85 -8.09
CA VAL A 336 11.60 4.45 -8.02
C VAL A 336 11.68 5.92 -7.60
N LEU A 337 12.43 6.23 -6.53
CA LEU A 337 12.57 7.61 -6.03
C LEU A 337 13.29 8.53 -7.03
N MET A 338 14.32 8.04 -7.71
CA MET A 338 15.01 8.77 -8.78
C MET A 338 14.03 9.16 -9.89
N ASN A 339 13.20 8.22 -10.35
CA ASN A 339 12.22 8.48 -11.41
C ASN A 339 11.20 9.55 -10.97
N VAL A 340 10.62 9.37 -9.79
CA VAL A 340 9.56 10.25 -9.26
C VAL A 340 10.06 11.66 -8.94
N CYS A 341 11.31 11.81 -8.49
CA CYS A 341 11.87 13.11 -8.13
C CYS A 341 12.47 13.88 -9.32
N ASN A 342 12.82 13.19 -10.41
CA ASN A 342 13.43 13.80 -11.61
C ASN A 342 12.38 14.21 -12.67
N THR A 343 11.26 13.49 -12.77
CA THR A 343 10.30 13.68 -13.87
C THR A 343 9.14 14.60 -13.50
N ALA A 344 9.03 15.75 -14.16
CA ALA A 344 7.89 16.65 -14.03
C ALA A 344 6.63 16.00 -14.62
N GLY A 345 5.69 15.60 -13.76
CA GLY A 345 4.45 14.92 -14.16
C GLY A 345 4.09 13.72 -13.29
N LEU A 346 5.06 13.16 -12.57
CA LEU A 346 4.85 12.03 -11.65
C LEU A 346 4.35 12.45 -10.26
N GLY A 347 3.89 13.71 -10.12
CA GLY A 347 3.19 14.23 -8.95
C GLY A 347 4.07 14.88 -7.88
N VAL A 348 5.34 14.48 -7.75
CA VAL A 348 6.25 15.01 -6.72
C VAL A 348 6.92 16.30 -7.15
N LEU A 349 7.62 16.29 -8.28
CA LEU A 349 8.28 17.48 -8.81
C LEU A 349 7.24 18.46 -9.40
N LEU A 350 7.22 19.69 -8.90
CA LEU A 350 6.49 20.82 -9.48
C LEU A 350 7.36 21.52 -10.53
N PRO A 351 6.77 21.98 -11.65
CA PRO A 351 7.50 22.79 -12.63
C PRO A 351 8.17 24.00 -11.96
N GLU A 352 9.42 24.23 -12.35
CA GLU A 352 10.41 25.12 -11.74
C GLU A 352 10.02 26.61 -11.66
N THR A 353 10.52 27.29 -10.62
CA THR A 353 10.63 28.76 -10.49
C THR A 353 12.09 29.24 -10.34
N GLY A 354 13.05 28.38 -10.65
CA GLY A 354 14.48 28.69 -10.58
C GLY A 354 15.04 28.86 -9.17
N TRP A 355 16.04 29.71 -8.99
CA TRP A 355 16.68 30.01 -7.70
C TRP A 355 15.91 31.02 -6.85
N TYR A 356 14.88 31.66 -7.42
CA TYR A 356 14.16 32.72 -6.73
C TYR A 356 12.85 32.23 -6.12
N PRO A 357 12.50 32.70 -4.91
CA PRO A 357 11.27 32.31 -4.23
C PRO A 357 10.01 32.66 -5.02
N VAL A 358 8.95 31.90 -4.73
CA VAL A 358 7.60 32.14 -5.27
C VAL A 358 7.13 33.56 -4.92
N GLY A 359 6.63 34.31 -5.92
CA GLY A 359 6.22 35.71 -5.80
C GLY A 359 7.25 36.73 -6.27
N THR A 360 8.41 36.27 -6.77
CA THR A 360 9.39 37.14 -7.46
C THR A 360 9.10 37.27 -8.96
N ASP A 361 8.00 36.68 -9.44
CA ASP A 361 7.49 36.75 -10.82
C ASP A 361 7.11 38.19 -11.20
N PRO A 362 7.76 38.83 -12.20
CA PRO A 362 7.30 40.08 -12.79
C PRO A 362 5.85 40.04 -13.26
N GLU A 363 5.30 38.84 -13.53
CA GLU A 363 3.97 38.69 -14.13
C GLU A 363 2.89 38.07 -13.21
N SER A 364 3.22 37.61 -11.99
CA SER A 364 2.18 37.13 -11.06
C SER A 364 1.42 38.26 -10.36
N LEU A 365 1.68 39.53 -10.74
CA LEU A 365 0.83 40.67 -10.38
C LEU A 365 -0.39 40.81 -11.31
N ILE A 366 -0.55 39.95 -12.30
CA ILE A 366 -1.67 39.98 -13.25
C ILE A 366 -2.41 38.65 -13.14
N GLU A 367 -3.39 38.61 -12.22
CA GLU A 367 -4.69 37.91 -12.32
C GLU A 367 -5.27 37.68 -10.90
N ASP A 368 -5.75 38.75 -10.28
CA ASP A 368 -7.02 38.73 -9.53
C ASP A 368 -7.51 40.18 -9.39
N ASP A 369 -8.38 40.61 -10.31
CA ASP A 369 -8.90 41.99 -10.43
C ASP A 369 -9.96 42.33 -9.35
N THR A 370 -9.77 41.85 -8.11
CA THR A 370 -10.69 42.15 -6.99
C THR A 370 -10.03 42.52 -5.66
N SER A 371 -8.69 42.66 -5.60
CA SER A 371 -8.03 43.24 -4.43
C SER A 371 -7.28 44.52 -4.80
N ILE A 372 -7.82 45.65 -4.34
CA ILE A 372 -7.18 46.97 -4.45
C ILE A 372 -5.85 46.93 -3.70
N GLU A 373 -4.75 46.99 -4.45
CA GLU A 373 -3.38 47.04 -3.93
C GLU A 373 -3.03 48.49 -3.56
N LEU A 374 -3.19 48.85 -2.29
CA LEU A 374 -2.66 50.10 -1.74
C LEU A 374 -1.14 49.94 -1.54
N GLY A 375 -0.37 50.48 -2.48
CA GLY A 375 1.09 50.38 -2.55
C GLY A 375 1.83 50.93 -1.34
N LEU A 376 2.01 50.11 -0.30
CA LEU A 376 2.80 50.44 0.89
C LEU A 376 3.77 49.36 1.38
N ASP A 377 3.91 48.20 0.72
CA ASP A 377 4.79 47.13 1.21
C ASP A 377 5.98 46.81 0.29
N SER A 378 6.94 47.73 0.25
CA SER A 378 8.34 47.45 -0.10
C SER A 378 9.20 48.18 0.93
N PRO A 379 9.63 47.51 2.03
CA PRO A 379 10.84 46.69 2.02
C PRO A 379 10.85 45.52 3.05
N ILE A 380 9.69 44.98 3.47
CA ILE A 380 9.61 43.97 4.55
C ILE A 380 9.97 42.54 4.10
N TYR A 381 10.09 42.29 2.79
CA TYR A 381 10.35 40.93 2.29
C TYR A 381 11.79 40.44 2.52
N VAL A 382 12.78 41.33 2.66
CA VAL A 382 14.20 40.90 2.68
C VAL A 382 14.61 40.27 4.03
N ASP A 383 14.02 40.71 5.14
CA ASP A 383 14.35 40.18 6.48
C ASP A 383 13.73 38.79 6.76
N LYS A 384 12.62 38.43 6.10
CA LYS A 384 11.98 37.10 6.28
C LYS A 384 12.79 35.94 5.69
N TYR A 385 13.72 36.20 4.77
CA TYR A 385 14.58 35.17 4.19
C TYR A 385 15.71 34.71 5.13
N ARG A 386 15.95 35.41 6.24
CA ARG A 386 16.87 34.92 7.30
C ARG A 386 16.28 33.73 8.06
N ASP A 387 14.96 33.72 8.27
CA ASP A 387 14.29 32.72 9.11
C ASP A 387 13.60 31.61 8.30
N SER A 388 13.11 31.90 7.08
CA SER A 388 12.51 30.88 6.22
C SER A 388 12.59 31.22 4.74
N ILE A 389 13.05 30.26 3.93
CA ILE A 389 13.09 30.38 2.47
C ILE A 389 11.76 29.85 1.90
N PRO A 390 10.97 30.65 1.17
CA PRO A 390 9.75 30.17 0.53
C PRO A 390 10.08 29.20 -0.59
N VAL A 391 9.61 27.96 -0.47
CA VAL A 391 9.85 26.88 -1.43
C VAL A 391 8.54 26.42 -2.07
N ARG A 392 8.52 26.28 -3.40
CA ARG A 392 7.37 25.74 -4.14
C ARG A 392 7.27 24.23 -3.95
N ASN A 393 8.39 23.52 -4.10
CA ASN A 393 8.53 22.07 -3.96
C ASN A 393 8.56 21.61 -2.49
N ASN A 394 7.47 21.90 -1.78
CA ASN A 394 7.27 21.60 -0.36
C ASN A 394 7.41 20.12 0.04
N THR A 395 7.10 19.18 -0.86
CA THR A 395 7.27 17.74 -0.61
C THR A 395 8.74 17.35 -0.71
N LEU A 396 9.45 17.84 -1.73
CA LEU A 396 10.88 17.58 -1.90
C LEU A 396 11.71 18.26 -0.82
N SER A 397 11.35 19.48 -0.40
CA SER A 397 11.97 20.15 0.77
C SER A 397 11.89 19.31 2.04
N HIS A 398 10.78 18.61 2.29
CA HIS A 398 10.71 17.65 3.41
C HIS A 398 11.61 16.44 3.16
N LEU A 399 11.54 15.86 1.95
CA LEU A 399 12.25 14.65 1.58
C LEU A 399 13.76 14.77 1.75
N ILE A 400 14.37 15.85 1.24
CA ILE A 400 15.82 16.07 1.31
C ILE A 400 16.32 16.16 2.75
N GLN A 401 15.48 16.60 3.69
CA GLN A 401 15.84 16.64 5.11
C GLN A 401 15.89 15.24 5.71
N CYS A 402 15.03 14.32 5.24
CA CYS A 402 14.99 12.92 5.69
C CYS A 402 16.15 12.06 5.15
N LEU A 403 16.83 12.48 4.08
CA LEU A 403 17.96 11.73 3.51
C LEU A 403 19.18 11.75 4.43
N ARG A 404 19.96 10.67 4.41
CA ARG A 404 21.18 10.45 5.21
C ARG A 404 22.41 10.35 4.28
N PRO A 405 22.85 11.48 3.68
CA PRO A 405 23.99 11.46 2.77
C PRO A 405 25.32 11.11 3.46
N ASP A 406 25.38 11.24 4.79
CA ASP A 406 26.50 10.82 5.64
C ASP A 406 26.76 9.31 5.63
N ALA A 407 25.74 8.51 5.28
CA ALA A 407 25.76 7.07 5.50
C ALA A 407 25.53 6.22 4.24
N ASP A 408 25.07 6.82 3.13
CA ASP A 408 24.61 6.08 1.95
C ASP A 408 24.87 6.87 0.65
N SER A 409 25.67 6.29 -0.25
CA SER A 409 26.02 6.91 -1.54
C SER A 409 24.82 7.03 -2.49
N LEU A 410 23.84 6.13 -2.42
CA LEU A 410 22.62 6.22 -3.23
C LEU A 410 21.76 7.43 -2.81
N GLN A 411 21.80 7.79 -1.54
CA GLN A 411 21.08 8.96 -1.05
C GLN A 411 21.79 10.27 -1.41
N ILE A 412 23.13 10.27 -1.52
CA ILE A 412 23.90 11.37 -2.12
C ILE A 412 23.46 11.57 -3.58
N GLU A 413 23.42 10.51 -4.38
CA GLU A 413 23.03 10.57 -5.79
C GLU A 413 21.61 11.13 -5.97
N LEU A 414 20.64 10.65 -5.18
CA LEU A 414 19.27 11.16 -5.20
C LEU A 414 19.21 12.65 -4.83
N LEU A 415 19.95 13.07 -3.80
CA LEU A 415 19.98 14.46 -3.34
C LEU A 415 20.57 15.40 -4.42
N VAL A 416 21.70 15.02 -5.02
CA VAL A 416 22.32 15.80 -6.10
C VAL A 416 21.39 15.91 -7.30
N THR A 417 20.69 14.82 -7.64
CA THR A 417 19.70 14.81 -8.74
C THR A 417 18.53 15.73 -8.44
N ILE A 418 18.00 15.73 -7.21
CA ILE A 418 16.94 16.66 -6.79
C ILE A 418 17.41 18.11 -6.93
N PHE A 419 18.62 18.45 -6.50
CA PHE A 419 19.13 19.82 -6.63
C PHE A 419 19.36 20.26 -8.07
N LYS A 420 19.73 19.34 -8.95
CA LYS A 420 19.86 19.62 -10.39
C LYS A 420 18.53 20.04 -11.01
N VAL A 421 17.42 19.45 -10.55
CA VAL A 421 16.09 19.65 -11.16
C VAL A 421 15.24 20.68 -10.40
N ALA A 422 15.44 20.82 -9.09
CA ALA A 422 14.72 21.77 -8.24
C ALA A 422 15.74 22.59 -7.43
N PRO A 423 16.39 23.57 -8.06
CA PRO A 423 17.55 24.22 -7.46
C PRO A 423 17.16 25.24 -6.37
N GLU A 424 15.89 25.66 -6.29
CA GLU A 424 15.31 26.40 -5.14
C GLU A 424 15.54 25.69 -3.78
N LEU A 425 15.72 24.37 -3.80
CA LEU A 425 15.87 23.56 -2.60
C LEU A 425 17.26 23.62 -1.97
N ILE A 426 18.28 24.08 -2.72
CA ILE A 426 19.67 24.09 -2.24
C ILE A 426 19.79 24.99 -1.00
N ALA A 427 19.26 26.22 -1.09
CA ALA A 427 19.34 27.18 0.01
C ALA A 427 18.50 26.70 1.21
N ASP A 428 17.30 26.16 0.98
CA ASP A 428 16.44 25.61 2.03
C ASP A 428 17.10 24.43 2.75
N PHE A 429 17.82 23.58 2.01
CA PHE A 429 18.53 22.44 2.56
C PHE A 429 19.59 22.86 3.58
N PHE A 430 20.53 23.72 3.17
CA PHE A 430 21.64 24.15 4.02
C PHE A 430 21.21 25.08 5.16
N THR A 431 20.08 25.77 5.03
CA THR A 431 19.54 26.60 6.13
C THR A 431 19.01 25.74 7.27
N LYS A 432 18.39 24.59 6.95
CA LYS A 432 17.78 23.70 7.95
C LYS A 432 18.70 22.58 8.43
N LYS A 433 19.56 22.06 7.55
CA LYS A 433 20.40 20.90 7.83
C LYS A 433 21.76 21.33 8.36
N VAL A 434 22.01 20.98 9.61
CA VAL A 434 23.34 21.12 10.20
C VAL A 434 24.23 20.02 9.65
N MET A 435 25.23 20.39 8.86
CA MET A 435 26.29 19.51 8.37
C MET A 435 27.60 19.82 9.09
N PHE A 436 28.58 18.93 9.02
CA PHE A 436 29.93 19.14 9.57
C PHE A 436 29.95 19.27 11.10
N THR A 437 29.11 18.50 11.79
CA THR A 437 29.13 18.43 13.26
C THR A 437 30.34 17.65 13.79
N SER A 438 30.93 16.79 12.96
CA SER A 438 32.11 16.00 13.32
C SER A 438 33.37 16.85 13.15
N ASP A 439 34.38 16.57 13.97
CA ASP A 439 35.71 17.16 13.78
C ASP A 439 36.20 16.93 12.34
N PRO A 440 36.96 17.89 11.77
CA PRO A 440 37.47 17.78 10.42
C PRO A 440 38.61 16.75 10.30
N LYS A 441 38.26 15.48 10.50
CA LYS A 441 39.12 14.29 10.43
C LYS A 441 38.58 13.39 9.34
N ALA A 442 39.44 12.60 8.67
CA ALA A 442 39.09 11.68 7.59
C ALA A 442 38.19 10.49 8.03
N THR A 443 37.06 10.81 8.64
CA THR A 443 35.99 9.90 9.01
C THR A 443 35.10 9.70 7.78
N PRO A 444 34.46 8.53 7.62
CA PRO A 444 33.56 8.27 6.50
C PRO A 444 32.45 9.32 6.37
N SER A 445 31.90 9.78 7.50
CA SER A 445 30.88 10.84 7.53
C SER A 445 31.43 12.16 7.00
N TRP A 446 32.59 12.63 7.50
CA TRP A 446 33.16 13.89 7.02
C TRP A 446 33.53 13.83 5.53
N MET A 447 34.07 12.70 5.05
CA MET A 447 34.36 12.51 3.64
C MET A 447 33.08 12.52 2.77
N ALA A 448 32.00 11.87 3.24
CA ALA A 448 30.72 11.84 2.53
C ALA A 448 30.08 13.22 2.44
N GLU A 449 30.04 13.97 3.56
CA GLU A 449 29.49 15.34 3.57
C GLU A 449 30.35 16.30 2.72
N SER A 450 31.68 16.15 2.75
CA SER A 450 32.60 16.91 1.88
C SER A 450 32.37 16.62 0.39
N ALA A 451 32.23 15.35 0.02
CA ALA A 451 31.98 14.92 -1.35
C ALA A 451 30.61 15.41 -1.84
N LEU A 452 29.60 15.42 -0.97
CA LEU A 452 28.29 16.00 -1.26
C LEU A 452 28.42 17.50 -1.54
N LEU A 453 29.06 18.27 -0.64
CA LEU A 453 29.22 19.71 -0.82
C LEU A 453 29.95 20.03 -2.13
N PHE A 454 31.03 19.30 -2.42
CA PHE A 454 31.77 19.44 -3.67
C PHE A 454 30.88 19.17 -4.90
N SER A 455 30.11 18.09 -4.88
CA SER A 455 29.18 17.73 -5.97
C SER A 455 28.11 18.80 -6.19
N ILE A 456 27.62 19.42 -5.11
CA ILE A 456 26.62 20.50 -5.17
C ILE A 456 27.24 21.77 -5.76
N VAL A 457 28.44 22.17 -5.33
CA VAL A 457 29.15 23.35 -5.85
C VAL A 457 29.49 23.20 -7.34
N GLN A 458 29.72 21.97 -7.79
CA GLN A 458 29.94 21.67 -9.21
C GLN A 458 28.67 21.69 -10.07
N LEU A 459 27.47 21.79 -9.49
CA LEU A 459 26.25 21.88 -10.28
C LEU A 459 26.26 23.16 -11.11
N PRO A 460 25.86 23.09 -12.40
CA PRO A 460 25.80 24.26 -13.24
C PRO A 460 24.78 25.26 -12.70
N VAL A 461 25.12 26.55 -12.77
CA VAL A 461 24.17 27.62 -12.50
C VAL A 461 23.04 27.51 -13.52
N PRO A 462 21.76 27.39 -13.11
CA PRO A 462 20.63 27.33 -14.02
C PRO A 462 20.63 28.56 -14.93
N THR A 463 20.40 28.34 -16.23
CA THR A 463 20.24 29.43 -17.19
C THR A 463 19.09 30.34 -16.76
N ASN A 464 19.26 31.66 -16.92
CA ASN A 464 18.33 32.68 -16.41
C ASN A 464 18.01 32.56 -14.91
N CYS A 465 18.95 32.04 -14.10
CA CYS A 465 18.71 31.72 -12.68
C CYS A 465 17.48 30.81 -12.48
N GLY A 466 17.18 29.97 -13.48
CA GLY A 466 16.13 28.94 -13.48
C GLY A 466 14.74 29.40 -13.94
N TRP A 467 14.69 30.47 -14.75
CA TRP A 467 13.46 30.97 -15.37
C TRP A 467 13.36 30.48 -16.82
N LYS A 468 12.21 29.88 -17.17
CA LYS A 468 12.08 29.16 -18.45
C LYS A 468 12.13 30.07 -19.69
N ASP A 469 11.67 31.33 -19.60
CA ASP A 469 11.48 32.15 -20.82
C ASP A 469 11.93 33.62 -20.72
N LYS A 470 12.28 34.16 -19.54
CA LYS A 470 12.68 35.57 -19.38
C LYS A 470 13.73 35.74 -18.28
N GLN A 471 14.64 36.70 -18.46
CA GLN A 471 15.51 37.13 -17.36
C GLN A 471 14.64 37.77 -16.27
N PRO A 472 14.86 37.46 -14.98
CA PRO A 472 14.21 38.21 -13.91
C PRO A 472 14.57 39.69 -14.09
N MET A 473 13.57 40.58 -14.04
CA MET A 473 13.88 41.99 -13.88
C MET A 473 14.74 42.09 -12.64
N LEU A 474 15.98 42.56 -12.81
CA LEU A 474 16.85 42.88 -11.68
C LEU A 474 15.97 43.58 -10.62
N PRO A 475 15.99 43.15 -9.34
CA PRO A 475 15.36 43.95 -8.30
C PRO A 475 15.91 45.36 -8.53
N ARG A 476 15.02 46.36 -8.60
CA ARG A 476 15.38 47.76 -8.89
C ARG A 476 16.39 48.24 -7.85
N GLN A 477 17.65 47.85 -7.98
CA GLN A 477 18.75 48.39 -7.22
C GLN A 477 18.85 49.81 -7.74
N TYR A 478 18.42 50.73 -6.88
CA TYR A 478 18.89 52.10 -6.83
C TYR A 478 19.45 52.56 -8.18
N ARG A 479 18.58 53.01 -9.09
CA ARG A 479 18.92 54.16 -9.92
C ARG A 479 19.11 55.32 -8.93
N SER A 480 20.22 55.30 -8.20
CA SER A 480 20.70 56.47 -7.50
C SER A 480 20.93 57.47 -8.62
N SER A 481 20.15 58.55 -8.53
CA SER A 481 20.24 59.71 -9.37
C SER A 481 21.65 60.31 -9.28
N ARG A 482 22.62 59.75 -10.01
CA ARG A 482 23.79 60.52 -10.42
C ARG A 482 23.47 61.19 -11.75
N ARG A 483 22.63 62.24 -11.67
CA ARG A 483 22.85 63.41 -12.51
C ARG A 483 24.11 64.07 -11.97
N THR A 484 25.28 63.59 -12.39
CA THR A 484 26.47 64.43 -12.37
C THR A 484 26.37 65.31 -13.61
N SER A 485 25.77 66.48 -13.42
CA SER A 485 26.06 67.65 -14.25
C SER A 485 27.57 67.86 -14.27
N PHE A 486 28.19 67.66 -15.42
CA PHE A 486 29.49 68.27 -15.70
C PHE A 486 29.23 69.77 -15.89
N PRO A 487 29.87 70.67 -15.13
CA PRO A 487 30.03 72.04 -15.56
C PRO A 487 31.24 72.13 -16.50
N ASP A 488 31.03 72.78 -17.63
CA ASP A 488 32.10 73.26 -18.51
C ASP A 488 33.06 74.16 -17.72
N LEU A 489 34.36 73.82 -17.76
CA LEU A 489 35.52 74.72 -17.85
C LEU A 489 36.82 73.91 -18.00
#